data_AF-A0A519E968-F1
#
_entry.id   AF-A0A519E968-F1
#
_cell.length_a   1.000
_cell.length_b   1.000
_cell.length_c   1.000
_cell.angle_alpha   90.00
_cell.angle_beta   90.00
_cell.angle_gamma   90.00
#
_symmetry.space_group_name_H-M   'P 1'
#
loop_
_entity.id
_entity.type
_entity.pdbx_description
1 polymer ?
#
loop_
_entity_poly.entity_id
_entity_poly.type
_entity_poly.pdbx_seq_one_letter_code
_entity_poly.pdbx_strand_id
1 'polypeptide(L)' 'MKVTREFIMEHRTERGAWTYAQIEALGLKWPPLKGWIDSVIGQELTDAQVTKFKDNNVPRGGKVTHPDQMGLF' A
#
# COMPACT_ATOMS: atom_id res chain seq x y z
N MET A 1 -6.35 2.43 -11.29
CA MET A 1 -5.00 2.06 -11.79
C MET A 1 -4.80 0.55 -11.75
N LYS A 2 -4.17 -0.05 -12.76
CA LYS A 2 -3.85 -1.48 -12.74
C LYS A 2 -2.58 -1.74 -11.92
N VAL A 3 -2.66 -2.62 -10.92
CA VAL A 3 -1.50 -2.98 -10.11
C VAL A 3 -0.57 -3.87 -10.91
N THR A 4 0.71 -3.50 -10.97
CA THR A 4 1.76 -4.29 -11.61
C THR A 4 2.76 -4.78 -10.58
N ARG A 5 3.53 -5.81 -10.97
CA ARG A 5 4.60 -6.35 -10.13
C ARG A 5 5.62 -5.28 -9.80
N GLU A 6 6.01 -4.51 -10.80
CA GLU A 6 7.00 -3.44 -10.69
C GLU A 6 6.55 -2.38 -9.68
N PHE A 7 5.27 -1.99 -9.74
CA PHE A 7 4.68 -1.03 -8.80
C PHE A 7 4.79 -1.51 -7.34
N ILE A 8 4.47 -2.78 -7.08
CA ILE A 8 4.58 -3.37 -5.74
C ILE A 8 6.04 -3.43 -5.28
N MET A 9 6.95 -3.82 -6.18
CA MET A 9 8.38 -3.94 -5.87
C MET A 9 9.07 -2.59 -5.69
N GLU A 10 8.60 -1.53 -6.33
CA GLU A 10 9.14 -0.17 -6.20
C GLU A 10 8.83 0.44 -4.83
N HIS A 11 7.64 0.16 -4.27
CA HIS A 11 7.20 0.72 -2.99
C HIS A 11 7.52 -0.17 -1.79
N ARG A 12 8.46 -1.11 -1.93
CA ARG A 12 8.96 -1.91 -0.80
C ARG A 12 9.75 -1.03 0.19
N THR A 13 9.74 -1.43 1.45
CA THR A 13 10.58 -0.80 2.48
C THR A 13 12.07 -1.02 2.21
N GLU A 14 12.95 -0.26 2.87
CA GLU A 14 14.41 -0.43 2.78
C GLU A 14 14.89 -1.86 3.09
N ARG A 15 14.11 -2.60 3.91
CA ARG A 15 14.36 -4.00 4.24
C ARG A 15 13.82 -5.00 3.21
N GLY A 16 13.21 -4.50 2.14
CA GLY A 16 12.58 -5.31 1.09
C GLY A 16 11.24 -5.94 1.47
N ALA A 17 10.63 -5.53 2.59
CA ALA A 17 9.33 -6.00 3.06
C ALA A 17 8.20 -4.98 2.78
N TRP A 18 6.95 -5.39 2.96
CA TRP A 18 5.77 -4.53 2.89
C TRP A 18 5.12 -4.38 4.25
N THR A 19 4.60 -3.19 4.53
CA THR A 19 3.94 -2.89 5.80
C THR A 19 2.51 -3.41 5.80
N TYR A 20 1.93 -3.59 6.99
CA TYR A 20 0.53 -3.97 7.14
C TYR A 20 -0.41 -3.02 6.41
N ALA A 21 -0.18 -1.70 6.51
CA ALA A 21 -1.04 -0.70 5.89
C ALA A 21 -0.99 -0.75 4.36
N GLN A 22 0.16 -1.11 3.78
CA GLN A 22 0.27 -1.39 2.35
C GLN A 22 -0.56 -2.61 1.94
N ILE A 23 -0.48 -3.69 2.69
CA ILE A 23 -1.21 -4.93 2.39
C ILE A 23 -2.72 -4.74 2.58
N GLU A 24 -3.13 -4.00 3.62
CA GLU A 24 -4.52 -3.64 3.84
C GLU A 24 -5.05 -2.69 2.76
N ALA A 25 -4.23 -1.77 2.23
CA ALA A 25 -4.61 -0.90 1.11
C ALA A 25 -4.93 -1.71 -0.16
N LEU A 26 -4.31 -2.87 -0.35
CA LEU A 26 -4.63 -3.82 -1.43
C LEU A 26 -5.90 -4.65 -1.14
N GLY A 27 -6.49 -4.51 0.05
CA GLY A 27 -7.64 -5.31 0.48
C GLY A 27 -7.26 -6.74 0.88
N LEU A 28 -5.98 -7.02 1.07
CA LEU A 28 -5.50 -8.34 1.48
C LEU A 28 -5.54 -8.48 3.01
N LYS A 29 -5.88 -9.69 3.46
CA LYS A 29 -5.85 -10.03 4.88
C LYS A 29 -4.41 -10.27 5.33
N TRP A 30 -4.05 -9.71 6.48
CA TRP A 30 -2.77 -9.99 7.12
C TRP A 30 -2.83 -11.28 7.97
N PRO A 31 -1.76 -12.11 8.01
CA PRO A 31 -0.54 -12.02 7.22
C PRO A 31 -0.81 -12.41 5.77
N PRO A 32 -0.11 -11.77 4.81
CA PRO A 32 -0.29 -12.11 3.42
C PRO A 32 0.13 -13.57 3.15
N LEU A 33 -0.65 -14.25 2.33
CA LEU A 33 -0.32 -15.60 1.88
C LEU A 33 0.94 -15.58 1.02
N LYS A 34 1.66 -16.71 0.97
CA LYS A 34 2.81 -16.86 0.07
C LYS A 34 2.34 -16.63 -1.38
N GLY A 35 2.99 -15.72 -2.10
CA GLY A 35 2.62 -15.38 -3.47
C GLY A 35 1.46 -14.38 -3.62
N TRP A 36 1.07 -13.67 -2.56
CA TRP A 36 0.01 -12.65 -2.62
C TRP A 36 0.22 -11.59 -3.70
N ILE A 37 1.48 -11.29 -4.05
CA ILE A 37 1.86 -10.33 -5.10
C ILE A 37 1.22 -10.75 -6.42
N ASP A 38 1.32 -12.02 -6.82
CA ASP A 38 0.69 -12.56 -8.03
C ASP A 38 -0.84 -12.51 -7.97
N SER A 39 -1.45 -12.56 -6.78
CA SER A 39 -2.90 -12.43 -6.61
C SER A 39 -3.42 -11.00 -6.78
N VAL A 40 -2.60 -9.98 -6.52
CA VAL A 40 -2.99 -8.57 -6.68
C VAL A 40 -2.50 -7.95 -8.00
N ILE A 41 -1.50 -8.55 -8.64
CA ILE A 41 -1.09 -8.14 -9.99
C ILE A 41 -2.28 -8.30 -10.94
N GLY A 42 -2.62 -7.22 -11.64
CA GLY A 42 -3.76 -7.17 -12.55
C GLY A 42 -5.06 -6.71 -11.92
N GLN A 43 -5.15 -6.57 -10.58
CA GLN A 43 -6.28 -5.92 -9.95
C GLN A 43 -6.34 -4.42 -10.29
N GLU A 44 -7.55 -3.92 -10.41
CA GLU A 44 -7.81 -2.48 -10.50
C GLU A 44 -7.92 -1.91 -9.09
N LEU A 45 -6.91 -1.13 -8.70
CA LEU A 45 -6.95 -0.34 -7.48
C LEU A 45 -7.54 1.04 -7.77
N THR A 46 -8.30 1.53 -6.79
CA THR A 46 -8.74 2.93 -6.76
C THR A 46 -7.58 3.85 -6.39
N ASP A 47 -7.63 5.10 -6.83
CA ASP A 47 -6.59 6.10 -6.55
C ASP A 47 -6.35 6.29 -5.06
N ALA A 48 -7.40 6.20 -4.24
CA ALA A 48 -7.28 6.23 -2.78
C ALA A 48 -6.43 5.08 -2.23
N GLN A 49 -6.58 3.87 -2.78
CA GLN A 49 -5.76 2.72 -2.37
C GLN A 49 -4.32 2.85 -2.85
N VAL A 50 -4.11 3.37 -4.07
CA VAL A 50 -2.76 3.65 -4.59
C VAL A 50 -2.06 4.66 -3.70
N THR A 51 -2.71 5.77 -3.35
CA THR A 51 -2.16 6.78 -2.45
C THR A 51 -1.78 6.17 -1.10
N LYS A 52 -2.67 5.39 -0.48
CA LYS A 52 -2.36 4.67 0.77
C LYS A 52 -1.17 3.72 0.63
N PHE A 53 -1.05 3.01 -0.50
CA PHE A 53 0.05 2.07 -0.72
C PHE A 53 1.41 2.79 -0.86
N LYS A 54 1.43 3.96 -1.52
CA LYS A 54 2.63 4.79 -1.70
C LYS A 54 3.11 5.41 -0.39
N ASP A 55 2.16 5.95 0.37
CA ASP A 55 2.41 6.76 1.57
C ASP A 55 2.89 5.89 2.77
N ASN A 56 2.51 4.62 2.80
CA ASN A 56 2.80 3.69 3.91
C ASN A 56 4.12 2.90 3.80
N ASN A 57 5.15 3.45 3.14
CA ASN A 57 6.51 2.88 3.19
C ASN A 57 7.15 3.03 4.60
N VAL A 58 6.64 3.95 5.42
CA VAL A 58 7.17 4.17 6.77
C VAL A 58 6.67 3.12 7.78
N PRO A 59 7.54 2.63 8.69
CA PRO A 59 7.12 1.74 9.77
C PRO A 59 6.08 2.41 10.68
N ARG A 60 5.26 1.57 11.35
CA ARG A 60 4.07 1.88 12.19
C ARG A 60 4.17 2.98 13.28
N GLY A 61 5.29 3.71 13.36
CA GLY A 61 5.48 4.87 14.24
C GLY A 61 5.70 6.20 13.51
N GLY A 62 5.82 6.22 12.18
CA GLY A 62 5.85 7.45 11.40
C GLY A 62 4.43 7.96 11.19
N LYS A 63 4.08 9.12 11.75
CA LYS A 63 2.80 9.77 11.46
C LYS A 63 2.72 10.05 9.97
N VAL A 64 1.92 9.26 9.26
CA VAL A 64 1.60 9.54 7.85
C VAL A 64 0.48 10.58 7.88
N THR A 65 0.87 11.85 7.80
CA THR A 65 -0.07 12.98 7.78
C THR A 65 -0.77 12.97 6.42
N HIS A 66 -2.03 12.54 6.37
CA HIS A 66 -2.88 12.73 5.19
C HIS A 66 -3.24 14.23 5.10
N PRO A 67 -2.83 14.96 4.04
CA PRO A 67 -3.16 16.38 3.91
C PRO A 67 -4.64 16.65 3.62
N ASP A 68 -5.46 15.62 3.38
CA ASP A 68 -6.88 15.77 3.01
C ASP A 68 -7.85 15.80 4.21
N GLN A 69 -7.32 15.88 5.43
CA GLN A 69 -8.10 16.11 6.65
C GLN A 69 -7.83 17.51 7.25
N MET A 70 -7.59 18.51 6.40
CA MET A 70 -7.85 19.91 6.77
C MET A 70 -9.31 20.19 6.48
N GLY A 71 -10.13 20.03 7.52
CA GLY A 71 -11.55 20.36 7.47
C GLY A 71 -11.77 21.77 6.94
N LEU A 72 -12.75 21.86 6.05
CA LEU A 72 -13.52 23.07 5.79
C LEU A 72 -13.96 23.66 7.15
N PHE A 73 -13.32 24.75 7.56
CA PHE A 73 -13.85 25.73 8.49
C PHE A 73 -13.52 27.13 7.97
#